data_AF-A0A5D0GCE0-F1
#
_entry.id   AF-A0A5D0GCE0-F1
#
_cell.length_a   1.000
_cell.length_b   1.000
_cell.length_c   1.000
_cell.angle_alpha   90.00
_cell.angle_beta   90.00
_cell.angle_gamma   90.00
#
_symmetry.space_group_name_H-M   'P 1'
#
loop_
_entity.id
_entity.type
_entity.pdbx_description
1 polymer ?
#
loop_
_entity_poly.entity_id
_entity_poly.type
_entity_poly.pdbx_seq_one_letter_code
_entity_poly.pdbx_strand_id
1 'polypeptide(L)'
;MATKTLLFTFLLLAIATSCSKNIDYSQEHINQTSGRYLFSPDEVVDVYYDSNKLYLKWRGAEKLEPVVLDEHTFFVADMYKKLRFVQQPETKKYYLSIIPEDENAPLTYDYLKVSDSFKTPSMYLQSKNYSKALEGFLEIKKQDSTSIFIEEGEINELGYEKLRKKEFQDAIEVFKINVALYPDSDNVYDSLADAYLRHGDSLQAFNNYTKALELNTGNKRAKKFIETYKKN
;
A
#
# COMPACT_ATOMS: atom_id res chain seq x y z
N MET A 1 -13.12 -67.71 32.04
CA MET A 1 -11.95 -66.84 31.79
C MET A 1 -12.28 -65.95 30.61
N ALA A 2 -12.47 -64.64 30.83
CA ALA A 2 -12.70 -63.66 29.78
C ALA A 2 -11.52 -62.68 29.78
N THR A 3 -10.74 -62.68 28.71
CA THR A 3 -9.55 -61.84 28.55
C THR A 3 -9.98 -60.54 27.88
N LYS A 4 -9.88 -59.42 28.60
CA LYS A 4 -10.10 -58.08 28.05
C LYS A 4 -8.84 -57.62 27.33
N THR A 5 -8.94 -57.41 26.02
CA THR A 5 -7.87 -56.78 25.24
C THR A 5 -8.10 -55.27 25.20
N LEU A 6 -7.23 -54.52 25.88
CA LEU A 6 -7.21 -53.06 25.90
C LEU A 6 -6.49 -52.59 24.63
N LEU A 7 -7.20 -51.94 23.71
CA LEU A 7 -6.59 -51.31 22.53
C LEU A 7 -6.06 -49.92 22.94
N PHE A 8 -4.75 -49.76 23.01
CA PHE A 8 -4.10 -48.45 23.19
C PHE A 8 -3.87 -47.81 21.82
N THR A 9 -4.67 -46.81 21.47
CA THR A 9 -4.45 -45.98 20.28
C THR A 9 -3.35 -44.96 20.59
N PHE A 10 -2.16 -45.18 20.02
CA PHE A 10 -1.05 -44.23 20.09
C PHE A 10 -1.33 -43.09 19.08
N LEU A 11 -1.75 -41.93 19.59
CA LEU A 11 -1.87 -40.72 18.79
C LEU A 11 -0.45 -40.17 18.52
N LEU A 12 0.05 -40.40 17.30
CA LEU A 12 1.30 -39.82 16.82
C LEU A 12 1.13 -38.29 16.73
N LEU A 13 1.63 -37.58 17.74
CA LEU A 13 1.77 -36.13 17.73
C LEU A 13 2.93 -35.80 16.77
N ALA A 14 2.60 -35.47 15.52
CA ALA A 14 3.58 -34.95 14.56
C ALA A 14 4.05 -33.57 15.04
N ILE A 15 5.21 -33.52 15.69
CA ILE A 15 5.89 -32.27 16.02
C ILE A 15 6.35 -31.67 14.69
N ALA A 16 5.67 -30.63 14.23
CA ALA A 16 6.13 -29.82 13.11
C ALA A 16 7.40 -29.09 13.56
N THR A 17 8.56 -29.68 13.33
CA THR A 17 9.83 -28.98 13.47
C THR A 17 9.86 -27.89 12.40
N SER A 18 9.77 -26.63 12.82
CA SER A 18 9.94 -25.47 11.94
C SER A 18 11.25 -25.64 11.15
N CYS A 19 11.15 -25.75 9.83
CA CYS A 19 12.30 -25.94 8.94
C CYS A 19 13.17 -24.68 8.79
N SER A 20 12.92 -23.61 9.56
CA SER A 20 13.71 -22.39 9.53
C SER A 20 15.07 -22.63 10.21
N LYS A 21 16.16 -22.22 9.57
CA LYS A 21 17.47 -22.22 10.22
C LYS A 21 17.49 -21.21 11.36
N ASN A 22 18.22 -21.53 12.42
CA ASN A 22 18.55 -20.59 13.48
C ASN A 22 19.90 -19.94 13.14
N ILE A 23 19.88 -18.64 12.83
CA ILE A 23 21.06 -17.86 12.48
C ILE A 23 21.36 -16.89 13.61
N ASP A 24 22.63 -16.79 13.99
CA ASP A 24 23.11 -15.77 14.91
C ASP A 24 23.62 -14.58 14.08
N TYR A 25 22.79 -13.54 13.90
CA TYR A 25 23.15 -12.41 13.04
C TYR A 25 24.15 -11.48 13.72
N SER A 26 25.20 -11.10 13.00
CA SER A 26 26.13 -10.09 13.49
C SER A 26 25.46 -8.72 13.60
N GLN A 27 25.96 -7.87 14.52
CA GLN A 27 25.45 -6.50 14.63
C GLN A 27 25.66 -5.70 13.34
N GLU A 28 26.75 -5.96 12.61
CA GLU A 28 27.00 -5.32 11.32
C GLU A 28 25.96 -5.73 10.28
N HIS A 29 25.64 -7.02 10.18
CA HIS A 29 24.55 -7.51 9.34
C HIS A 29 23.24 -6.79 9.68
N ILE A 30 22.83 -6.82 10.95
CA ILE A 30 21.59 -6.19 11.42
C ILE A 30 21.55 -4.71 11.03
N ASN A 31 22.64 -3.97 11.20
CA ASN A 31 22.71 -2.55 10.85
C ASN A 31 22.58 -2.32 9.33
N GLN A 32 23.17 -3.22 8.52
CA GLN A 32 23.12 -3.14 7.07
C GLN A 32 21.74 -3.50 6.50
N THR A 33 21.05 -4.46 7.09
CA THR A 33 19.82 -5.06 6.54
C THR A 33 18.52 -4.62 7.21
N SER A 34 18.57 -4.10 8.44
CA SER A 34 17.38 -3.49 9.06
C SER A 34 17.02 -2.16 8.39
N GLY A 35 15.73 -1.86 8.34
CA GLY A 35 15.20 -0.61 7.78
C GLY A 35 14.13 -0.85 6.72
N ARG A 36 13.80 0.22 6.00
CA ARG A 36 12.68 0.24 5.05
C ARG A 36 13.11 -0.09 3.62
N TYR A 37 12.35 -0.95 2.96
CA TYR A 37 12.54 -1.34 1.57
C TYR A 37 11.30 -0.97 0.74
N LEU A 38 11.51 -0.31 -0.41
CA LEU A 38 10.43 0.10 -1.32
C LEU A 38 9.96 -1.11 -2.14
N PHE A 39 8.83 -1.68 -1.76
CA PHE A 39 8.27 -2.89 -2.38
C PHE A 39 7.54 -2.58 -3.68
N SER A 40 6.85 -1.45 -3.71
CA SER A 40 6.19 -0.88 -4.89
C SER A 40 6.17 0.64 -4.77
N PRO A 41 5.72 1.40 -5.78
CA PRO A 41 5.69 2.86 -5.70
C PRO A 41 4.88 3.43 -4.52
N ASP A 42 3.94 2.66 -3.96
CA ASP A 42 3.14 3.07 -2.80
C ASP A 42 3.13 2.06 -1.63
N GLU A 43 4.05 1.09 -1.61
CA GLU A 43 4.17 0.12 -0.53
C GLU A 43 5.61 -0.09 -0.09
N VAL A 44 5.78 -0.36 1.20
CA VAL A 44 7.09 -0.62 1.82
C VAL A 44 7.05 -1.88 2.65
N VAL A 45 8.24 -2.46 2.82
CA VAL A 45 8.51 -3.57 3.74
C VAL A 45 9.55 -3.07 4.74
N ASP A 46 9.21 -3.07 6.03
CA ASP A 46 10.17 -2.72 7.07
C ASP A 46 10.79 -4.00 7.63
N VAL A 47 12.11 -4.13 7.51
CA VAL A 47 12.89 -5.24 8.03
C VAL A 47 13.45 -4.86 9.40
N TYR A 48 13.28 -5.72 10.39
CA TYR A 48 13.83 -5.51 11.72
C TYR A 48 14.21 -6.82 12.39
N TYR A 49 14.94 -6.71 13.49
CA TYR A 49 15.37 -7.86 14.28
C TYR A 49 14.89 -7.70 15.72
N ASP A 50 14.34 -8.76 16.29
CA ASP A 50 13.94 -8.83 17.70
C ASP A 50 14.54 -10.11 18.30
N SER A 51 15.31 -9.94 19.37
CA SER A 51 16.03 -11.06 20.02
C SER A 51 16.84 -11.89 19.03
N ASN A 52 17.53 -11.21 18.10
CA ASN A 52 18.34 -11.79 17.03
C ASN A 52 17.57 -12.63 16.00
N LYS A 53 16.25 -12.46 15.91
CA LYS A 53 15.42 -13.08 14.87
C LYS A 53 14.93 -12.03 13.87
N LEU A 54 14.96 -12.39 12.59
CA LEU A 54 14.49 -11.57 11.49
C LEU A 54 12.95 -11.50 11.48
N TYR A 55 12.42 -10.29 11.37
CA TYR A 55 11.00 -10.01 11.20
C TYR A 55 10.78 -8.95 10.13
N LEU A 56 9.57 -8.98 9.54
CA LEU A 56 9.14 -8.00 8.57
C LEU A 56 7.83 -7.35 9.02
N LYS A 57 7.66 -6.07 8.67
CA LYS A 57 6.36 -5.40 8.64
C LYS A 57 5.94 -5.20 7.20
N TRP A 58 4.73 -5.62 6.86
CA TRP A 58 4.19 -5.47 5.52
C TRP A 58 2.66 -5.55 5.55
N ARG A 59 1.98 -4.66 4.80
CA ARG A 59 0.50 -4.62 4.68
C ARG A 59 -0.25 -4.72 6.00
N GLY A 60 0.20 -3.97 7.01
CA GLY A 60 -0.42 -3.92 8.35
C GLY A 60 -0.06 -5.08 9.28
N ALA A 61 0.64 -6.12 8.80
CA ALA A 61 1.23 -7.11 9.68
C ALA A 61 2.50 -6.52 10.32
N GLU A 62 2.54 -6.48 11.65
CA GLU A 62 3.66 -5.89 12.41
C GLU A 62 4.79 -6.89 12.70
N LYS A 63 4.53 -8.20 12.60
CA LYS A 63 5.49 -9.25 12.94
C LYS A 63 5.30 -10.47 12.03
N LEU A 64 5.83 -10.37 10.81
CA LEU A 64 5.94 -11.50 9.90
C LEU A 64 7.28 -12.20 10.12
N GLU A 65 7.24 -13.47 10.50
CA GLU A 65 8.44 -14.32 10.64
C GLU A 65 8.67 -15.09 9.34
N PRO A 66 9.76 -14.81 8.60
CA PRO A 66 10.07 -15.54 7.38
C PRO A 66 10.71 -16.90 7.70
N VAL A 67 10.71 -17.80 6.73
CA VAL A 67 11.52 -19.03 6.78
C VAL A 67 12.95 -18.69 6.39
N VAL A 68 13.86 -18.66 7.36
CA VAL A 68 15.27 -18.32 7.13
C VAL A 68 16.03 -19.53 6.55
N LEU A 69 16.74 -19.30 5.44
CA LEU A 69 17.47 -20.33 4.69
C LEU A 69 18.99 -20.20 4.88
N ASP A 70 19.49 -18.98 5.05
CA ASP A 70 20.86 -18.65 5.44
C ASP A 70 20.91 -17.20 5.96
N GLU A 71 22.11 -16.66 6.20
CA GLU A 71 22.30 -15.30 6.69
C GLU A 71 21.69 -14.23 5.78
N HIS A 72 21.66 -14.44 4.45
CA HIS A 72 21.16 -13.44 3.52
C HIS A 72 19.81 -13.78 2.92
N THR A 73 19.41 -15.05 2.96
CA THR A 73 18.29 -15.59 2.20
C THR A 73 17.18 -16.09 3.10
N PHE A 74 15.95 -15.72 2.77
CA PHE A 74 14.76 -16.13 3.49
C PHE A 74 13.54 -16.19 2.56
N PHE A 75 12.51 -16.93 2.95
CA PHE A 75 11.25 -17.02 2.23
C PHE A 75 10.12 -16.38 3.05
N VAL A 76 9.35 -15.50 2.42
CA VAL A 76 8.19 -14.83 3.02
C VAL A 76 6.92 -15.45 2.45
N ALA A 77 6.19 -16.21 3.27
CA ALA A 77 5.01 -16.95 2.85
C ALA A 77 3.89 -16.02 2.33
N ASP A 78 3.61 -14.93 3.05
CA ASP A 78 2.58 -13.94 2.68
C ASP A 78 2.85 -13.24 1.34
N MET A 79 4.12 -13.12 0.96
CA MET A 79 4.52 -12.57 -0.32
C MET A 79 4.66 -13.64 -1.41
N TYR A 80 4.69 -14.93 -1.01
CA TYR A 80 5.11 -16.05 -1.83
C TYR A 80 6.42 -15.77 -2.59
N LYS A 81 7.42 -15.23 -1.87
CA LYS A 81 8.70 -14.82 -2.45
C LYS A 81 9.86 -15.32 -1.62
N LYS A 82 10.86 -15.88 -2.31
CA LYS A 82 12.20 -16.08 -1.76
C LYS A 82 12.99 -14.80 -2.01
N LEU A 83 13.52 -14.20 -0.96
CA LEU A 83 14.22 -12.92 -0.97
C LEU A 83 15.64 -13.09 -0.44
N ARG A 84 16.53 -12.21 -0.88
CA ARG A 84 17.87 -12.07 -0.30
C ARG A 84 18.28 -10.62 -0.14
N PHE A 85 19.06 -10.35 0.91
CA PHE A 85 19.74 -9.07 1.05
C PHE A 85 20.91 -8.97 0.08
N VAL A 86 20.99 -7.86 -0.66
CA VAL A 86 22.04 -7.63 -1.65
C VAL A 86 22.52 -6.18 -1.57
N GLN A 87 23.82 -5.97 -1.64
CA GLN A 87 24.40 -4.65 -1.88
C GLN A 87 24.81 -4.53 -3.34
N GLN A 88 24.30 -3.51 -4.03
CA GLN A 88 24.67 -3.26 -5.42
C GLN A 88 26.11 -2.74 -5.51
N PRO A 89 27.02 -3.38 -6.29
CA PRO A 89 28.46 -3.12 -6.23
C PRO A 89 28.87 -1.68 -6.54
N GLU A 90 28.17 -1.01 -7.46
CA GLU A 90 28.55 0.31 -7.98
C GLU A 90 28.07 1.44 -7.08
N THR A 91 26.79 1.43 -6.71
CA THR A 91 26.11 2.48 -5.93
C THR A 91 26.19 2.25 -4.43
N LYS A 92 26.58 1.03 -4.00
CA LYS A 92 26.60 0.58 -2.60
C LYS A 92 25.23 0.62 -1.90
N LYS A 93 24.14 0.77 -2.66
CA LYS A 93 22.77 0.71 -2.16
C LYS A 93 22.38 -0.72 -1.84
N TYR A 94 21.56 -0.88 -0.80
CA TYR A 94 21.05 -2.17 -0.37
C TYR A 94 19.68 -2.44 -0.97
N TYR A 95 19.39 -3.71 -1.25
CA TYR A 95 18.16 -4.18 -1.84
C TYR A 95 17.69 -5.45 -1.15
N LEU A 96 16.37 -5.69 -1.20
CA LEU A 96 15.84 -7.04 -1.19
C LEU A 96 15.68 -7.48 -2.64
N SER A 97 16.39 -8.53 -3.02
CA SER A 97 16.32 -9.12 -4.35
C SER A 97 15.49 -10.39 -4.33
N ILE A 98 14.67 -10.58 -5.34
CA ILE A 98 13.89 -11.80 -5.56
C ILE A 98 14.85 -12.91 -6.01
N ILE A 99 14.71 -14.08 -5.42
CA ILE A 99 15.29 -15.32 -5.92
C ILE A 99 14.20 -16.04 -6.71
N PRO A 100 14.27 -16.03 -8.05
CA PRO A 100 13.31 -16.76 -8.87
C PRO A 100 13.51 -18.27 -8.73
N GLU A 101 12.52 -19.03 -9.18
CA GLU A 101 12.57 -20.51 -9.17
C GLU A 101 13.59 -21.06 -10.16
N ASP A 102 13.85 -20.35 -11.27
CA ASP A 102 14.91 -20.68 -12.21
C ASP A 102 16.29 -20.34 -11.61
N GLU A 103 17.08 -21.38 -11.35
CA GLU A 103 18.43 -21.27 -10.78
C GLU A 103 19.41 -20.51 -11.68
N ASN A 104 19.12 -20.38 -12.97
CA ASN A 104 19.98 -19.67 -13.94
C ASN A 104 19.62 -18.19 -14.10
N ALA A 105 18.56 -17.73 -13.45
CA ALA A 105 18.14 -16.34 -13.59
C ALA A 105 19.18 -15.38 -13.00
N PRO A 106 19.38 -14.21 -13.65
CA PRO A 106 20.34 -13.22 -13.18
C PRO A 106 19.93 -12.62 -11.84
N LEU A 107 20.92 -12.13 -11.09
CA LEU A 107 20.69 -11.32 -9.90
C LEU A 107 19.96 -10.03 -10.26
N THR A 108 18.88 -9.74 -9.54
CA THR A 108 18.09 -8.51 -9.66
C THR A 108 18.31 -7.59 -8.45
N TYR A 109 17.81 -6.36 -8.54
CA TYR A 109 17.84 -5.35 -7.46
C TYR A 109 16.43 -4.78 -7.28
N ASP A 110 15.52 -5.59 -6.76
CA ASP A 110 14.07 -5.34 -6.87
C ASP A 110 13.58 -4.25 -5.92
N TYR A 111 13.88 -4.37 -4.63
CA TYR A 111 13.31 -3.48 -3.62
C TYR A 111 14.42 -2.68 -2.94
N LEU A 112 14.53 -1.40 -3.28
CA LEU A 112 15.56 -0.51 -2.75
C LEU A 112 15.36 -0.23 -1.27
N LYS A 113 16.43 -0.34 -0.46
CA LYS A 113 16.47 0.21 0.90
C LYS A 113 16.43 1.72 0.83
N VAL A 114 15.37 2.31 1.38
CA VAL A 114 15.16 3.77 1.48
C VAL A 114 15.42 4.24 2.91
N SER A 115 15.44 5.55 3.16
CA SER A 115 15.60 6.03 4.53
C SER A 115 14.36 5.69 5.37
N ASP A 116 14.54 5.55 6.69
CA ASP A 116 13.43 5.27 7.61
C ASP A 116 12.37 6.40 7.63
N SER A 117 12.77 7.61 7.25
CA SER A 117 11.90 8.77 7.08
C SER A 117 11.16 8.80 5.74
N PHE A 118 11.47 7.90 4.80
CA PHE A 118 10.78 7.82 3.52
C PHE A 118 9.30 7.51 3.75
N LYS A 119 8.44 8.22 3.02
CA LYS A 119 7.00 8.03 3.03
C LYS A 119 6.51 7.84 1.61
N THR A 120 5.63 6.86 1.44
CA THR A 120 4.90 6.66 0.19
C THR A 120 3.78 7.72 0.03
N PRO A 121 3.21 7.88 -1.17
CA PRO A 121 2.03 8.73 -1.38
C PRO A 121 0.90 8.47 -0.36
N SER A 122 0.53 7.20 -0.13
CA SER A 122 -0.47 6.81 0.85
C SER A 122 -0.08 7.14 2.29
N MET A 123 1.20 7.01 2.66
CA MET A 123 1.65 7.44 4.00
C MET A 123 1.54 8.97 4.18
N TYR A 124 1.84 9.75 3.14
CA TYR A 124 1.60 11.19 3.16
C TYR A 124 0.12 11.51 3.29
N LEU A 125 -0.74 10.82 2.53
CA LEU A 125 -2.19 10.97 2.59
C LEU A 125 -2.75 10.68 3.98
N GLN A 126 -2.35 9.57 4.59
CA GLN A 126 -2.72 9.19 5.96
C GLN A 126 -2.29 10.23 7.00
N SER A 127 -1.09 10.81 6.83
CA SER A 127 -0.60 11.90 7.68
C SER A 127 -1.12 13.29 7.30
N LYS A 128 -2.13 13.37 6.41
CA LYS A 128 -2.78 14.60 5.93
C LYS A 128 -1.85 15.59 5.22
N ASN A 129 -0.73 15.11 4.69
CA ASN A 129 0.12 15.91 3.81
C ASN A 129 -0.34 15.72 2.36
N TYR A 130 -1.49 16.33 2.04
CA TYR A 130 -2.16 16.16 0.75
C TYR A 130 -1.31 16.64 -0.44
N SER A 131 -0.52 17.69 -0.26
CA SER A 131 0.39 18.19 -1.30
C SER A 131 1.45 17.15 -1.68
N LYS A 132 2.09 16.51 -0.69
CA LYS A 132 3.08 15.45 -0.96
C LYS A 132 2.44 14.16 -1.45
N ALA A 133 1.25 13.82 -0.97
CA ALA A 133 0.48 12.70 -1.50
C ALA A 133 0.18 12.88 -2.99
N LEU A 134 -0.33 14.07 -3.37
CA LEU A 134 -0.63 14.42 -4.76
C LEU A 134 0.61 14.34 -5.65
N GLU A 135 1.73 14.95 -5.23
CA GLU A 135 3.00 14.91 -5.96
C GLU A 135 3.41 13.45 -6.25
N GLY A 136 3.32 12.60 -5.23
CA GLY A 136 3.65 11.18 -5.34
C GLY A 136 2.71 10.39 -6.26
N PHE A 137 1.39 10.57 -6.14
CA PHE A 137 0.43 9.90 -7.03
C PHE A 137 0.57 10.35 -8.50
N LEU A 138 0.88 11.63 -8.74
CA LEU A 138 1.15 12.12 -10.10
C LEU A 138 2.43 11.50 -10.69
N GLU A 139 3.47 11.30 -9.87
CA GLU A 139 4.67 10.61 -10.33
C GLU A 139 4.40 9.12 -10.62
N ILE A 140 3.56 8.45 -9.81
CA ILE A 140 3.07 7.09 -10.13
C ILE A 140 2.36 7.10 -11.49
N LYS A 141 1.40 8.01 -11.71
CA LYS A 141 0.66 8.11 -12.98
C LYS A 141 1.56 8.34 -14.18
N LYS A 142 2.61 9.13 -14.02
CA LYS A 142 3.58 9.44 -15.07
C LYS A 142 4.41 8.20 -15.44
N GLN A 143 4.76 7.37 -14.47
CA GLN A 143 5.53 6.14 -14.70
C GLN A 143 4.64 5.01 -15.23
N ASP A 144 3.46 4.86 -14.65
CA ASP A 144 2.45 3.86 -15.01
C ASP A 144 1.04 4.43 -14.80
N SER A 145 0.41 4.87 -15.89
CA SER A 145 -0.94 5.42 -15.86
C SER A 145 -2.03 4.38 -15.52
N THR A 146 -1.70 3.10 -15.54
CA THR A 146 -2.58 1.97 -15.22
C THR A 146 -2.32 1.38 -13.83
N SER A 147 -1.47 2.05 -13.03
CA SER A 147 -1.12 1.58 -11.71
C SER A 147 -2.33 1.48 -10.80
N ILE A 148 -2.43 0.35 -10.08
CA ILE A 148 -3.51 0.08 -9.11
C ILE A 148 -3.58 1.12 -7.98
N PHE A 149 -2.47 1.83 -7.69
CA PHE A 149 -2.39 2.79 -6.59
C PHE A 149 -3.07 4.13 -6.89
N ILE A 150 -3.47 4.35 -8.14
CA ILE A 150 -4.08 5.60 -8.57
C ILE A 150 -5.48 5.39 -9.17
N GLU A 151 -6.10 4.23 -8.98
CA GLU A 151 -7.41 3.94 -9.56
C GLU A 151 -8.46 4.99 -9.13
N GLU A 152 -9.13 5.59 -10.11
CA GLU A 152 -10.13 6.65 -9.89
C GLU A 152 -11.17 6.23 -8.84
N GLY A 153 -11.66 4.98 -8.94
CA GLY A 153 -12.68 4.42 -8.06
C GLY A 153 -12.22 4.31 -6.60
N GLU A 154 -11.02 3.81 -6.36
CA GLU A 154 -10.45 3.62 -5.01
C GLU A 154 -10.24 4.97 -4.31
N ILE A 155 -9.70 5.96 -5.02
CA ILE A 155 -9.53 7.32 -4.47
C ILE A 155 -10.90 7.97 -4.22
N ASN A 156 -11.87 7.75 -5.10
CA ASN A 156 -13.23 8.24 -4.93
C ASN A 156 -13.90 7.62 -3.68
N GLU A 157 -13.76 6.31 -3.48
CA GLU A 157 -14.29 5.61 -2.31
C GLU A 157 -13.69 6.15 -1.01
N LEU A 158 -12.38 6.40 -0.98
CA LEU A 158 -11.72 7.04 0.15
C LEU A 158 -12.32 8.42 0.47
N GLY A 159 -12.57 9.25 -0.55
CA GLY A 159 -13.23 10.54 -0.39
C GLY A 159 -14.63 10.41 0.20
N TYR A 160 -15.42 9.44 -0.28
CA TYR A 160 -16.76 9.17 0.27
C TYR A 160 -16.72 8.58 1.68
N GLU A 161 -15.70 7.80 2.04
CA GLU A 161 -15.49 7.36 3.41
C GLU A 161 -15.32 8.55 4.36
N LYS A 162 -14.52 9.54 3.96
CA LYS A 162 -14.35 10.80 4.69
C LYS A 162 -15.66 11.57 4.81
N LEU A 163 -16.46 11.64 3.75
CA LEU A 163 -17.80 12.25 3.82
C LEU A 163 -18.74 11.53 4.80
N ARG A 164 -18.74 10.19 4.84
CA ARG A 164 -19.54 9.40 5.80
C ARG A 164 -19.13 9.69 7.25
N LYS A 165 -17.84 9.93 7.48
CA LYS A 165 -17.27 10.34 8.77
C LYS A 165 -17.46 11.83 9.10
N LYS A 166 -18.08 12.60 8.20
CA LYS A 166 -18.21 14.08 8.28
C LYS A 166 -16.87 14.82 8.30
N GLU A 167 -15.81 14.18 7.82
CA GLU A 167 -14.47 14.75 7.64
C GLU A 167 -14.43 15.53 6.33
N PHE A 168 -15.25 16.58 6.21
CA PHE A 168 -15.53 17.23 4.92
C PHE A 168 -14.30 17.86 4.27
N GLN A 169 -13.42 18.49 5.06
CA GLN A 169 -12.19 19.10 4.55
C GLN A 169 -11.22 18.03 4.03
N ASP A 170 -11.04 16.94 4.76
CA ASP A 170 -10.21 15.82 4.30
C ASP A 170 -10.79 15.19 3.01
N ALA A 171 -12.12 15.07 2.90
CA ALA A 171 -12.78 14.57 1.70
C ALA A 171 -12.52 15.46 0.48
N ILE A 172 -12.61 16.79 0.65
CA ILE A 172 -12.31 17.76 -0.40
C ILE A 172 -10.87 17.58 -0.92
N GLU A 173 -9.90 17.42 -0.03
CA GLU A 173 -8.50 17.22 -0.42
C GLU A 173 -8.28 15.89 -1.16
N VAL A 174 -8.94 14.81 -0.73
CA VAL A 174 -8.91 13.52 -1.46
C VAL A 174 -9.53 13.64 -2.86
N PHE A 175 -10.70 14.30 -2.98
CA PHE A 175 -11.33 14.48 -4.29
C PHE A 175 -10.53 15.42 -5.21
N LYS A 176 -9.82 16.42 -4.68
CA LYS A 176 -8.88 17.23 -5.46
C LYS A 176 -7.74 16.39 -6.03
N ILE A 177 -7.22 15.42 -5.27
CA ILE A 177 -6.24 14.47 -5.78
C ILE A 177 -6.83 13.68 -6.96
N ASN A 178 -8.07 13.20 -6.82
CA ASN A 178 -8.74 12.46 -7.89
C ASN A 178 -8.95 13.31 -9.15
N VAL A 179 -9.36 14.57 -9.00
CA VAL A 179 -9.47 15.55 -10.11
C VAL A 179 -8.13 15.75 -10.82
N ALA A 180 -7.03 15.87 -10.07
CA ALA A 180 -5.71 16.04 -10.66
C ALA A 180 -5.24 14.78 -11.41
N LEU A 181 -5.65 13.59 -10.96
CA LEU A 181 -5.35 12.33 -11.63
C LEU A 181 -6.26 12.09 -12.84
N TYR A 182 -7.52 12.52 -12.82
CA TYR A 182 -8.51 12.25 -13.86
C TYR A 182 -9.28 13.52 -14.29
N PRO A 183 -8.60 14.53 -14.85
CA PRO A 183 -9.20 15.83 -15.15
C PRO A 183 -10.29 15.80 -16.25
N ASP A 184 -10.47 14.68 -16.94
CA ASP A 184 -11.47 14.50 -17.99
C ASP A 184 -12.65 13.61 -17.55
N SER A 185 -12.68 13.15 -16.30
CA SER A 185 -13.79 12.35 -15.75
C SER A 185 -14.85 13.25 -15.12
N ASP A 186 -16.12 13.14 -15.51
CA ASP A 186 -17.19 13.92 -14.86
C ASP A 186 -17.41 13.51 -13.41
N ASN A 187 -17.16 12.23 -13.09
CA ASN A 187 -17.37 11.64 -11.78
C ASN A 187 -16.49 12.29 -10.70
N VAL A 188 -15.24 12.66 -11.03
CA VAL A 188 -14.34 13.30 -10.05
C VAL A 188 -14.78 14.72 -9.70
N TYR A 189 -15.32 15.47 -10.67
CA TYR A 189 -15.88 16.81 -10.41
C TYR A 189 -17.22 16.73 -9.69
N ASP A 190 -18.08 15.77 -10.06
CA ASP A 190 -19.35 15.52 -9.38
C ASP A 190 -19.14 15.17 -7.90
N SER A 191 -18.14 14.34 -7.61
CA SER A 191 -17.79 13.93 -6.24
C SER A 191 -17.15 15.07 -5.43
N LEU A 192 -16.24 15.84 -6.05
CA LEU A 192 -15.69 17.05 -5.42
C LEU A 192 -16.80 18.08 -5.12
N ALA A 193 -17.77 18.24 -6.02
CA ALA A 193 -18.90 19.14 -5.81
C ALA A 193 -19.79 18.71 -4.63
N ASP A 194 -20.07 17.42 -4.47
CA ASP A 194 -20.81 16.90 -3.32
C ASP A 194 -20.07 17.16 -2.01
N ALA A 195 -18.75 17.02 -2.01
CA ALA A 195 -17.94 17.32 -0.83
C ALA A 195 -18.02 18.80 -0.44
N TYR A 196 -17.86 19.72 -1.39
CA TYR A 196 -18.05 21.15 -1.15
C TYR A 196 -19.45 21.49 -0.67
N LEU A 197 -20.48 20.89 -1.28
CA LEU A 197 -21.88 21.12 -0.88
C LEU A 197 -22.12 20.68 0.56
N ARG A 198 -21.66 19.50 0.96
CA ARG A 198 -21.76 19.00 2.34
C ARG A 198 -20.93 19.80 3.33
N HIS A 199 -19.82 20.38 2.87
CA HIS A 199 -19.02 21.32 3.66
C HIS A 199 -19.71 22.69 3.84
N GLY A 200 -20.67 23.02 2.97
CA GLY A 200 -21.41 24.29 2.98
C GLY A 200 -20.94 25.30 1.93
N ASP A 201 -19.94 24.97 1.11
CA ASP A 201 -19.45 25.84 0.04
C ASP A 201 -20.24 25.62 -1.25
N SER A 202 -21.41 26.26 -1.33
CA SER A 202 -22.32 26.11 -2.47
C SER A 202 -21.75 26.71 -3.75
N LEU A 203 -20.84 27.68 -3.66
CA LEU A 203 -20.20 28.30 -4.82
C LEU A 203 -19.20 27.32 -5.47
N GLN A 204 -18.34 26.69 -4.67
CA GLN A 204 -17.42 25.68 -5.20
C GLN A 204 -18.16 24.43 -5.67
N ALA A 205 -19.25 24.04 -5.00
CA ALA A 205 -20.13 22.98 -5.49
C ALA A 205 -20.70 23.32 -6.88
N PHE A 206 -21.20 24.55 -7.08
CA PHE A 206 -21.72 25.01 -8.36
C PHE A 206 -20.68 24.95 -9.48
N ASN A 207 -19.45 25.41 -9.21
CA ASN A 207 -18.36 25.40 -10.19
C ASN A 207 -18.01 23.97 -10.62
N ASN A 208 -17.87 23.05 -9.66
CA ASN A 208 -17.50 21.67 -9.96
C ASN A 208 -18.65 20.89 -10.61
N TYR A 209 -19.90 21.08 -10.18
CA TYR A 209 -21.05 20.49 -10.88
C TYR A 209 -21.19 21.02 -12.31
N THR A 210 -20.88 22.30 -12.54
CA THR A 210 -20.88 22.86 -13.90
C THR A 210 -19.84 22.13 -14.76
N LYS A 211 -18.62 21.95 -14.25
CA LYS A 211 -17.57 21.20 -14.95
C LYS A 211 -17.95 19.74 -15.20
N ALA A 212 -18.55 19.06 -14.22
CA ALA A 212 -19.06 17.70 -14.38
C ALA A 212 -20.10 17.63 -15.50
N LEU A 213 -21.04 18.59 -15.55
CA LEU A 213 -22.09 18.62 -16.57
C LEU A 213 -21.55 18.97 -17.97
N GLU A 214 -20.48 19.77 -18.06
CA GLU A 214 -19.76 20.03 -19.32
C GLU A 214 -19.14 18.76 -19.90
N LEU A 215 -18.52 17.93 -19.04
CA LEU A 215 -17.92 16.66 -19.44
C LEU A 215 -18.98 15.59 -19.73
N ASN A 216 -20.07 15.58 -18.97
CA ASN A 216 -21.17 14.63 -19.11
C ASN A 216 -22.52 15.32 -18.92
N THR A 217 -23.15 15.69 -20.03
CA THR A 217 -24.48 16.33 -20.03
C THR A 217 -25.59 15.47 -19.42
N GLY A 218 -25.35 14.16 -19.26
CA GLY A 218 -26.24 13.20 -18.60
C GLY A 218 -26.17 13.21 -17.07
N ASN A 219 -25.27 13.99 -16.46
CA ASN A 219 -25.11 14.03 -15.01
C ASN A 219 -26.33 14.68 -14.33
N LYS A 220 -27.25 13.84 -13.86
CA LYS A 220 -28.53 14.27 -13.26
C LYS A 220 -28.34 15.04 -11.96
N ARG A 221 -27.34 14.69 -11.15
CA ARG A 221 -27.05 15.34 -9.86
C ARG A 221 -26.59 16.77 -10.10
N ALA A 222 -25.59 16.95 -10.96
CA ALA A 222 -25.09 18.25 -11.38
C ALA A 222 -26.20 19.13 -11.97
N LYS A 223 -26.98 18.59 -12.92
CA LYS A 223 -28.10 19.32 -13.54
C LYS A 223 -29.12 19.81 -12.51
N LYS A 224 -29.57 18.93 -11.61
CA LYS A 224 -30.54 19.28 -10.56
C LYS A 224 -30.01 20.36 -9.63
N PHE A 225 -28.74 20.26 -9.23
CA PHE A 225 -28.11 21.25 -8.35
C PHE A 225 -28.04 22.62 -9.03
N ILE A 226 -27.52 22.70 -10.25
CA ILE A 226 -27.36 23.95 -11.01
C ILE A 226 -28.70 24.66 -11.25
N GLU A 227 -29.74 23.91 -11.61
CA GLU A 227 -31.09 24.46 -11.79
C GLU A 227 -31.67 25.05 -10.49
N THR A 228 -31.36 24.43 -9.35
CA THR A 228 -31.81 24.93 -8.04
C THR A 228 -30.99 26.16 -7.62
N TYR A 229 -29.68 26.10 -7.79
CA TYR A 229 -28.76 27.18 -7.41
C TYR A 229 -29.06 28.48 -8.17
N LYS A 230 -29.38 28.41 -9.46
CA LYS A 230 -29.69 29.59 -10.31
C LYS A 230 -31.07 30.23 -10.05
N LYS A 231 -31.96 29.54 -9.34
CA LYS A 231 -33.31 30.05 -9.04
C LYS A 231 -33.36 30.90 -7.76
N ASN A 232 -32.32 30.80 -6.93
CA ASN A 232 -32.16 31.57 -5.70
C ASN A 232 -31.19 32.72 -5.93
#